data_AF-A0A661HSQ5-F1
#
_entry.id   AF-A0A661HSQ5-F1
#
_cell.length_a   1.000
_cell.length_b   1.000
_cell.length_c   1.000
_cell.angle_alpha   90.00
_cell.angle_beta   90.00
_cell.angle_gamma   90.00
#
_symmetry.space_group_name_H-M   'P 1'
#
loop_
_entity.id
_entity.type
_entity.pdbx_description
1 polymer ?
#
loop_
_entity_poly.entity_id
_entity_poly.type
_entity_poly.pdbx_seq_one_letter_code
_entity_poly.pdbx_strand_id
1 'polypeptide(L)'
;MNNIYIARNGTYPESAIEEVSRDDLSVKFCNMGGGFVKSLTLEDFDTIFTPHKDNEPDYKEIRAGIDGSEGELGYKAYTRGYLWNGWTTPCFEYDQVVEVIKDGALLAYDKETDTFTDTFDNEMDEDPETYIGFDILINDKPVHVYAIGSGSWCWYVINKV
;
A
#
# COMPACT_ATOMS: atom_id res chain seq x y z
N MET A 1 15.99 10.65 0.55
CA MET A 1 15.65 9.34 1.12
C MET A 1 15.15 9.60 2.53
N ASN A 2 13.91 9.22 2.81
CA ASN A 2 13.33 9.33 4.15
C ASN A 2 14.06 8.35 5.08
N ASN A 3 14.18 8.71 6.35
CA ASN A 3 14.77 7.80 7.35
C ASN A 3 13.74 6.73 7.71
N ILE A 4 14.11 5.46 7.55
CA ILE A 4 13.25 4.31 7.88
C ILE A 4 13.61 3.82 9.28
N TYR A 5 12.59 3.50 10.05
CA TYR A 5 12.75 2.88 11.35
C TYR A 5 11.81 1.67 11.47
N ILE A 6 12.17 0.75 12.35
CA ILE A 6 11.35 -0.42 12.68
C ILE A 6 11.06 -0.43 14.18
N ALA A 7 9.84 -0.81 14.56
CA ALA A 7 9.51 -1.03 15.96
C ALA A 7 10.41 -2.14 16.54
N ARG A 8 10.97 -1.94 17.73
CA ARG A 8 11.96 -2.86 18.34
C ARG A 8 11.46 -4.30 18.49
N ASN A 9 10.16 -4.50 18.63
CA ASN A 9 9.51 -5.80 18.74
C ASN A 9 8.71 -6.19 17.48
N GLY A 10 8.91 -5.44 16.40
CA GLY A 10 8.19 -5.61 15.14
C GLY A 10 8.96 -6.39 14.09
N THR A 11 8.29 -6.70 12.99
CA THR A 11 8.83 -7.37 11.81
C THR A 11 8.96 -6.38 10.66
N TYR A 12 10.06 -6.48 9.91
CA TYR A 12 10.20 -5.74 8.66
C TYR A 12 9.44 -6.50 7.56
N PRO A 13 8.65 -5.83 6.71
CA PRO A 13 8.37 -4.38 6.67
C PRO A 13 7.08 -3.95 7.38
N GLU A 14 6.29 -4.87 7.92
CA GLU A 14 4.96 -4.59 8.50
C GLU A 14 4.96 -3.57 9.64
N SER A 15 6.02 -3.57 10.45
CA SER A 15 6.19 -2.64 11.58
C SER A 15 7.12 -1.47 11.27
N ALA A 16 7.47 -1.29 9.99
CA ALA A 16 8.35 -0.23 9.57
C ALA A 16 7.60 1.09 9.37
N ILE A 17 8.26 2.19 9.72
CA ILE A 17 7.75 3.55 9.62
C ILE A 17 8.73 4.43 8.85
N GLU A 18 8.21 5.48 8.24
CA GLU A 18 8.99 6.54 7.61
C GLU A 18 8.92 7.81 8.44
N GLU A 19 10.08 8.40 8.71
CA GLU A 19 10.16 9.74 9.30
C GLU A 19 9.73 10.78 8.28
N VAL A 20 8.68 11.54 8.63
CA VAL A 20 8.15 12.66 7.83
C VAL A 20 8.90 13.95 8.17
N SER A 21 9.14 14.20 9.46
CA SER A 21 9.92 15.36 9.92
C SER A 21 10.39 15.16 11.36
N ARG A 22 11.49 15.82 11.73
CA ARG A 22 12.01 15.84 13.09
C ARG A 22 12.39 17.28 13.48
N ASP A 23 12.05 17.65 14.71
CA ASP A 23 12.52 18.87 15.37
C ASP A 23 13.12 18.55 16.75
N ASP A 24 13.45 19.58 17.53
CA ASP A 24 14.10 19.43 18.84
C ASP A 24 13.18 18.80 19.92
N LEU A 25 11.88 18.65 19.65
CA LEU A 25 10.89 18.15 20.61
C LEU A 25 10.29 16.81 20.18
N SER A 26 10.12 16.58 18.89
CA SER A 26 9.29 15.50 18.39
C SER A 26 9.72 14.95 17.03
N VAL A 27 9.26 13.72 16.77
CA VAL A 27 9.38 13.05 15.47
C VAL A 27 7.98 12.82 14.94
N LYS A 28 7.73 13.27 13.71
CA LYS A 28 6.53 12.93 12.94
C LYS A 28 6.85 11.79 11.99
N PHE A 29 5.96 10.81 11.93
CA PHE A 29 6.15 9.61 11.13
C PHE A 29 4.82 8.99 10.68
N CYS A 30 4.87 8.15 9.66
CA CYS A 30 3.76 7.31 9.20
C CYS A 30 4.26 5.88 8.93
N ASN A 31 3.36 4.93 8.69
CA ASN A 31 3.76 3.59 8.29
C ASN A 31 4.46 3.61 6.93
N MET A 32 5.32 2.63 6.65
CA MET A 32 5.76 2.36 5.28
C MET A 32 4.52 1.98 4.45
N GLY A 33 4.18 2.79 3.45
CA GLY A 33 2.89 2.75 2.74
C GLY A 33 2.02 3.99 2.99
N GLY A 34 2.40 4.85 3.93
CA GLY A 34 1.79 6.15 4.18
C GLY A 34 0.64 6.11 5.20
N GLY A 35 -0.30 7.03 5.03
CA GLY A 35 -1.46 7.20 5.92
C GLY A 35 -1.27 8.30 6.96
N PHE A 36 -1.94 8.16 8.10
CA PHE A 36 -1.96 9.17 9.15
C PHE A 36 -0.57 9.42 9.72
N VAL A 37 -0.18 10.69 9.73
CA VAL A 37 1.05 11.15 10.38
C VAL A 37 0.82 11.19 11.89
N LYS A 38 1.62 10.41 12.61
CA LYS A 38 1.68 10.36 14.07
C LYS A 38 2.87 11.20 14.55
N SER A 39 2.84 11.59 15.83
CA SER A 39 3.93 12.33 16.47
C SER A 39 4.25 11.73 17.84
N LEU A 40 5.54 11.60 18.15
CA LEU A 40 6.05 11.20 19.45
C LEU A 40 7.15 12.16 19.91
N THR A 41 7.40 12.21 21.22
CA THR A 41 8.62 12.84 21.74
C THR A 41 9.86 12.10 21.24
N LEU A 42 11.02 12.76 21.24
CA LEU A 42 12.28 12.11 20.88
C LEU A 42 12.56 10.86 21.74
N GLU A 43 12.31 10.95 23.05
CA GLU A 43 12.55 9.86 24.00
C GLU A 43 11.64 8.65 23.76
N ASP A 44 10.33 8.88 23.58
CA ASP A 44 9.37 7.81 23.30
C ASP A 44 9.69 7.16 21.96
N PHE A 45 10.03 7.96 20.95
CA PHE A 45 10.36 7.47 19.62
C PHE A 45 11.58 6.55 19.66
N ASP A 46 12.68 6.96 20.29
CA ASP A 46 13.90 6.16 20.38
C ASP A 46 13.74 4.92 21.27
N THR A 47 12.78 4.94 22.20
CA THR A 47 12.39 3.78 23.00
C THR A 47 11.63 2.74 22.18
N ILE A 48 10.78 3.18 21.26
CA ILE A 48 9.91 2.28 20.49
C ILE A 48 10.58 1.80 19.19
N PHE A 49 11.35 2.66 18.55
CA PHE A 49 11.87 2.45 17.19
C PHE A 49 13.38 2.37 17.16
N THR A 50 13.90 1.69 16.14
CA THR A 50 15.34 1.64 15.83
C THR A 50 15.56 1.97 14.36
N PRO A 51 16.62 2.73 14.01
CA PRO A 51 16.96 3.00 12.63
C PRO A 51 17.12 1.70 11.86
N HIS A 52 16.51 1.63 10.69
CA HIS A 52 16.59 0.48 9.83
C HIS A 52 17.28 0.89 8.54
N LYS A 53 18.38 0.19 8.22
CA LYS A 53 19.14 0.40 7.01
C LYS A 53 18.87 -0.79 6.12
N ASP A 54 17.86 -0.69 5.27
CA ASP A 54 17.59 -1.78 4.35
C ASP A 54 17.10 -1.30 2.99
N ASN A 55 17.25 -2.24 2.07
CA ASN A 55 16.75 -2.19 0.71
C ASN A 55 15.23 -2.38 0.73
N GLU A 56 14.54 -1.87 -0.29
CA GLU A 56 13.11 -2.12 -0.43
C GLU A 56 12.82 -3.63 -0.42
N PRO A 57 11.78 -4.09 0.30
CA PRO A 57 11.42 -5.50 0.32
C PRO A 57 11.06 -5.97 -1.09
N ASP A 58 11.36 -7.23 -1.36
CA ASP A 58 10.85 -7.89 -2.55
C ASP A 58 9.33 -8.01 -2.49
N TYR A 59 8.69 -7.91 -3.66
CA TYR A 59 7.28 -8.20 -3.79
C TYR A 59 7.01 -9.68 -3.53
N LYS A 60 5.93 -9.95 -2.79
CA LYS A 60 5.44 -11.30 -2.51
C LYS A 60 4.01 -11.43 -3.00
N GLU A 61 3.67 -12.60 -3.52
CA GLU A 61 2.29 -12.93 -3.88
C GLU A 61 1.43 -13.10 -2.63
N ILE A 62 0.23 -12.53 -2.66
CA ILE A 62 -0.78 -12.60 -1.61
C ILE A 62 -2.18 -12.85 -2.22
N ARG A 63 -3.15 -13.12 -1.35
CA ARG A 63 -4.57 -12.96 -1.65
C ARG A 63 -5.06 -11.69 -0.96
N ALA A 64 -5.55 -10.73 -1.74
CA ALA A 64 -6.07 -9.47 -1.22
C ALA A 64 -7.60 -9.52 -1.18
N GLY A 65 -8.18 -9.24 -0.01
CA GLY A 65 -9.59 -8.92 0.15
C GLY A 65 -9.77 -7.41 0.34
N ILE A 66 -10.95 -6.89 0.03
CA ILE A 66 -11.31 -5.49 0.30
C ILE A 66 -12.46 -5.44 1.29
N ASP A 67 -12.35 -4.55 2.28
CA ASP A 67 -13.41 -4.34 3.25
C ASP A 67 -14.71 -3.92 2.53
N GLY A 68 -15.84 -4.46 2.99
CA GLY A 68 -17.14 -4.24 2.35
C GLY A 68 -17.42 -5.09 1.10
N SER A 69 -16.55 -6.04 0.72
CA SER A 69 -16.84 -7.04 -0.32
C SER A 69 -17.11 -8.43 0.27
N GLU A 70 -18.01 -9.20 -0.36
CA GLU A 70 -18.35 -10.58 0.02
C GLU A 70 -17.43 -11.65 -0.64
N GLY A 71 -16.37 -11.23 -1.33
CA GLY A 71 -15.49 -12.12 -2.09
C GLY A 71 -14.59 -12.99 -1.21
N GLU A 72 -15.07 -14.16 -0.78
CA GLU A 72 -14.38 -15.04 0.19
C GLU A 72 -12.98 -15.55 -0.25
N LEU A 73 -12.66 -15.55 -1.56
CA LEU A 73 -11.40 -16.11 -2.08
C LEU A 73 -10.30 -15.07 -2.30
N GLY A 74 -10.65 -13.78 -2.38
CA GLY A 74 -9.75 -12.67 -2.68
C GLY A 74 -9.05 -12.73 -4.04
N TYR A 75 -8.49 -11.59 -4.43
CA TYR A 75 -7.78 -11.41 -5.68
C TYR A 75 -6.31 -11.79 -5.53
N LYS A 76 -5.71 -12.39 -6.56
CA LYS A 76 -4.26 -12.56 -6.57
C LYS A 76 -3.64 -11.16 -6.66
N ALA A 77 -2.69 -10.87 -5.78
CA ALA A 77 -2.01 -9.58 -5.77
C ALA A 77 -0.56 -9.74 -5.32
N TYR A 78 0.20 -8.66 -5.42
CA TYR A 78 1.55 -8.58 -4.90
C TYR A 78 1.68 -7.42 -3.93
N THR A 79 2.48 -7.59 -2.89
CA THR A 79 2.79 -6.50 -1.97
C THR A 79 4.23 -6.60 -1.49
N ARG A 80 4.79 -5.47 -1.11
CA ARG A 80 6.04 -5.40 -0.34
C ARG A 80 5.80 -5.61 1.16
N GLY A 81 4.56 -5.77 1.62
CA GLY A 81 4.21 -5.83 3.04
C GLY A 81 4.07 -4.45 3.68
N TYR A 82 3.99 -3.40 2.86
CA TYR A 82 3.70 -2.04 3.28
C TYR A 82 2.23 -1.92 3.68
N LEU A 83 1.97 -1.06 4.66
CA LEU A 83 0.66 -0.82 5.23
C LEU A 83 0.31 0.67 5.18
N TRP A 84 -0.83 1.00 4.58
CA TRP A 84 -1.47 2.30 4.69
C TRP A 84 -2.53 2.26 5.79
N ASN A 85 -2.33 2.97 6.90
CA ASN A 85 -3.26 2.96 8.04
C ASN A 85 -3.57 1.55 8.62
N GLY A 86 -2.69 0.57 8.38
CA GLY A 86 -2.89 -0.83 8.78
C GLY A 86 -3.52 -1.72 7.70
N TRP A 87 -3.98 -1.14 6.59
CA TRP A 87 -4.44 -1.85 5.39
C TRP A 87 -3.27 -2.13 4.47
N THR A 88 -3.25 -3.30 3.84
CA THR A 88 -2.17 -3.66 2.90
C THR A 88 -2.20 -2.74 1.69
N THR A 89 -1.04 -2.52 1.06
CA THR A 89 -0.96 -1.81 -0.23
C THR A 89 -0.64 -2.82 -1.34
N PRO A 90 -1.66 -3.45 -1.96
CA PRO A 90 -1.49 -4.43 -3.01
C PRO A 90 -1.35 -3.80 -4.39
N CYS A 91 -0.69 -4.52 -5.29
CA CYS A 91 -0.70 -4.26 -6.72
C CYS A 91 -1.15 -5.52 -7.47
N PHE A 92 -1.82 -5.32 -8.60
CA PHE A 92 -2.58 -6.35 -9.30
C PHE A 92 -2.18 -6.40 -10.76
N GLU A 93 -2.10 -7.60 -11.32
CA GLU A 93 -2.05 -7.77 -12.79
C GLU A 93 -3.39 -7.33 -13.41
N TYR A 94 -3.37 -6.94 -14.69
CA TYR A 94 -4.55 -6.42 -15.41
C TYR A 94 -5.79 -7.30 -15.25
N ASP A 95 -5.63 -8.62 -15.37
CA ASP A 95 -6.73 -9.59 -15.26
C ASP A 95 -7.39 -9.56 -13.87
N GLN A 96 -6.60 -9.36 -12.81
CA GLN A 96 -7.11 -9.24 -11.45
C GLN A 96 -7.83 -7.90 -11.23
N VAL A 97 -7.36 -6.81 -11.85
CA VAL A 97 -8.10 -5.52 -11.84
C VAL A 97 -9.46 -5.68 -12.50
N VAL A 98 -9.54 -6.43 -13.61
CA VAL A 98 -10.83 -6.72 -14.27
C VAL A 98 -11.79 -7.48 -13.36
N GLU A 99 -11.30 -8.41 -12.53
CA GLU A 99 -12.16 -9.07 -11.53
C GLU A 99 -12.64 -8.09 -10.45
N VAL A 100 -11.77 -7.19 -9.97
CA VAL A 100 -12.15 -6.13 -9.01
C VAL A 100 -13.26 -5.22 -9.60
N ILE A 101 -13.20 -4.90 -10.89
CA ILE A 101 -14.23 -4.15 -11.60
C ILE A 101 -15.54 -4.93 -11.70
N LYS A 102 -15.49 -6.24 -12.00
CA LYS A 102 -16.68 -7.10 -12.06
C LYS A 102 -17.41 -7.17 -10.72
N ASP A 103 -16.65 -7.11 -9.63
CA ASP A 103 -17.18 -7.11 -8.26
C ASP A 103 -17.63 -5.72 -7.78
N GLY A 104 -17.64 -4.73 -8.69
CA GLY A 104 -18.33 -3.46 -8.50
C GLY A 104 -17.44 -2.22 -8.43
N ALA A 105 -16.12 -2.36 -8.58
CA ALA A 105 -15.24 -1.19 -8.65
C ALA A 105 -15.52 -0.38 -9.93
N LEU A 106 -15.68 0.94 -9.76
CA LEU A 106 -15.95 1.88 -10.84
C LEU A 106 -14.64 2.42 -11.41
N LEU A 107 -14.00 1.65 -12.30
CA LEU A 107 -12.74 2.00 -12.96
C LEU A 107 -12.87 1.90 -14.48
N ALA A 108 -12.23 2.82 -15.20
CA ALA A 108 -12.05 2.76 -16.64
C ALA A 108 -10.55 2.62 -16.99
N TYR A 109 -10.24 1.76 -17.96
CA TYR A 109 -8.87 1.59 -18.45
C TYR A 109 -8.63 2.41 -19.71
N ASP A 110 -7.59 3.24 -19.68
CA ASP A 110 -7.02 3.88 -20.87
C ASP A 110 -5.74 3.15 -21.29
N LYS A 111 -5.78 2.59 -22.50
CA LYS A 111 -4.66 1.85 -23.08
C LYS A 111 -3.54 2.77 -23.58
N GLU A 112 -3.83 4.02 -23.97
CA GLU A 112 -2.81 4.93 -24.49
C GLU A 112 -1.86 5.39 -23.37
N THR A 113 -2.42 5.57 -22.17
CA THR A 113 -1.68 5.99 -20.97
C THR A 113 -1.38 4.85 -19.99
N ASP A 114 -1.86 3.64 -20.29
CA ASP A 114 -1.72 2.45 -19.44
C ASP A 114 -2.15 2.70 -17.99
N THR A 115 -3.34 3.29 -17.84
CA THR A 115 -3.83 3.82 -16.57
C THR A 115 -5.26 3.38 -16.34
N PHE A 116 -5.54 2.95 -15.11
CA PHE A 116 -6.92 2.85 -14.61
C PHE A 116 -7.29 4.15 -13.91
N THR A 117 -8.48 4.68 -14.18
CA THR A 117 -9.00 5.89 -13.54
C THR A 117 -10.34 5.56 -12.93
N ASP A 118 -10.59 6.05 -11.71
CA ASP A 118 -11.92 5.94 -11.14
C ASP A 118 -12.97 6.71 -11.95
N THR A 119 -14.20 6.22 -11.91
CA THR A 119 -15.33 6.81 -12.63
C THR A 119 -16.45 7.20 -11.68
N PHE A 120 -16.10 7.45 -10.41
CA PHE A 120 -17.06 8.00 -9.46
C PHE A 120 -17.50 9.38 -9.93
N ASP A 121 -18.81 9.61 -9.93
CA ASP A 121 -19.36 10.94 -10.13
C ASP A 121 -19.12 11.72 -8.83
N ASN A 122 -17.94 12.33 -8.73
CA ASN A 122 -17.54 13.07 -7.54
C ASN A 122 -18.33 14.38 -7.51
N GLU A 123 -19.47 14.39 -6.82
CA GLU A 123 -20.21 15.63 -6.48
C GLU A 123 -19.37 16.62 -5.64
N MET A 124 -18.16 16.24 -5.23
CA MET A 124 -17.26 16.96 -4.33
C MET A 124 -16.05 17.64 -5.00
N ASP A 125 -16.01 17.78 -6.34
CA ASP A 125 -14.89 18.40 -7.08
C ASP A 125 -13.50 17.75 -6.80
N GLU A 126 -13.46 16.48 -6.43
CA GLU A 126 -12.20 15.75 -6.26
C GLU A 126 -11.71 15.22 -7.62
N ASP A 127 -10.42 15.45 -7.91
CA ASP A 127 -9.77 14.86 -9.09
C ASP A 127 -9.88 13.33 -9.02
N PRO A 128 -10.18 12.66 -10.15
CA PRO A 128 -10.34 11.21 -10.17
C PRO A 128 -9.02 10.53 -9.79
N GLU A 129 -9.09 9.47 -8.99
CA GLU A 129 -7.92 8.70 -8.64
C GLU A 129 -7.42 7.90 -9.86
N THR A 130 -6.11 7.95 -10.10
CA THR A 130 -5.46 7.28 -11.24
C THR A 130 -4.42 6.28 -10.78
N TYR A 131 -4.35 5.14 -11.46
CA TYR A 131 -3.45 4.04 -11.17
C TYR A 131 -2.69 3.65 -12.44
N ILE A 132 -1.50 4.24 -12.60
CA ILE A 132 -0.61 4.01 -13.74
C ILE A 132 0.05 2.64 -13.61
N GLY A 133 0.14 1.89 -14.71
CA GLY A 133 0.84 0.62 -14.81
C GLY A 133 2.35 0.75 -14.59
N PHE A 134 2.94 -0.23 -13.93
CA PHE A 134 4.39 -0.32 -13.72
C PHE A 134 4.86 -1.77 -13.60
N ASP A 135 6.16 -1.98 -13.79
CA ASP A 135 6.76 -3.31 -13.70
C ASP A 135 7.38 -3.56 -12.32
N ILE A 136 7.10 -4.73 -11.75
CA ILE A 136 7.74 -5.27 -10.55
C ILE A 136 8.51 -6.54 -10.88
N LEU A 137 9.41 -6.96 -9.98
CA LEU A 137 10.11 -8.24 -10.09
C LEU A 137 9.52 -9.26 -9.12
N ILE A 138 9.13 -10.43 -9.64
CA ILE A 138 8.73 -11.61 -8.86
C ILE A 138 9.64 -12.76 -9.25
N ASN A 139 10.51 -13.19 -8.33
CA ASN A 139 11.54 -14.20 -8.61
C ASN A 139 12.36 -13.86 -9.87
N ASP A 140 12.86 -12.62 -9.93
CA ASP A 140 13.62 -12.04 -11.05
C ASP A 140 12.89 -11.97 -12.41
N LYS A 141 11.56 -12.17 -12.42
CA LYS A 141 10.74 -12.03 -13.62
C LYS A 141 9.92 -10.74 -13.56
N PRO A 142 9.91 -9.93 -14.63
CA PRO A 142 9.07 -8.75 -14.69
C PRO A 142 7.59 -9.17 -14.73
N VAL A 143 6.78 -8.52 -13.90
CA VAL A 143 5.33 -8.64 -13.87
C VAL A 143 4.77 -7.22 -13.92
N HIS A 144 3.87 -6.97 -14.87
CA HIS A 144 3.22 -5.67 -15.04
C HIS A 144 1.99 -5.57 -14.14
N VAL A 145 1.91 -4.52 -13.34
CA VAL A 145 0.93 -4.39 -12.26
C VAL A 145 0.40 -2.97 -12.11
N TYR A 146 -0.74 -2.85 -11.42
CA TYR A 146 -1.43 -1.61 -11.08
C TYR A 146 -1.71 -1.55 -9.59
N ALA A 147 -1.41 -0.42 -8.93
CA ALA A 147 -1.58 -0.24 -7.49
C ALA A 147 -3.02 0.21 -7.13
N ILE A 148 -4.03 -0.56 -7.56
CA ILE A 148 -5.45 -0.19 -7.43
C ILE A 148 -5.83 0.05 -5.96
N GLY A 149 -6.24 1.27 -5.64
CA GLY A 149 -6.64 1.70 -4.29
C GLY A 149 -5.53 1.57 -3.23
N SER A 150 -4.27 1.33 -3.61
CA SER A 150 -3.17 1.27 -2.65
C SER A 150 -2.94 2.65 -2.05
N GLY A 151 -3.20 2.78 -0.75
CA GLY A 151 -3.13 4.08 -0.08
C GLY A 151 -4.45 4.84 0.01
N SER A 152 -5.55 4.23 -0.45
CA SER A 152 -6.87 4.87 -0.51
C SER A 152 -8.02 3.92 -0.12
N TRP A 153 -7.90 2.63 -0.42
CA TRP A 153 -8.90 1.61 -0.14
C TRP A 153 -8.45 0.66 0.98
N CYS A 154 -9.42 0.09 1.70
CA CYS A 154 -9.20 -0.78 2.85
C CYS A 154 -8.92 -2.24 2.43
N TRP A 155 -7.76 -2.47 1.81
CA TRP A 155 -7.31 -3.82 1.45
C TRP A 155 -6.73 -4.58 2.64
N TYR A 156 -6.99 -5.88 2.74
CA TYR A 156 -6.37 -6.76 3.73
C TYR A 156 -5.84 -8.05 3.09
N VAL A 157 -4.84 -8.65 3.74
CA VAL A 157 -4.32 -9.96 3.33
C VAL A 157 -5.27 -11.05 3.85
N ILE A 158 -5.78 -11.89 2.95
CA ILE A 158 -6.50 -13.10 3.32
C ILE A 158 -5.46 -14.13 3.77
N ASN A 159 -5.33 -14.29 5.08
CA ASN A 159 -4.54 -15.37 5.65
C ASN A 159 -5.27 -16.68 5.40
N LYS A 160 -4.69 -17.59 4.61
CA LYS A 160 -5.18 -18.96 4.53
C LYS A 160 -5.23 -19.53 5.95
N VAL A 161 -6.41 -19.97 6.37
CA VAL A 161 -6.59 -20.82 7.57
C VAL A 161 -5.90 -22.16 7.36
#